data_AF-A0A285NU45-F1
#
_entry.id   AF-A0A285NU45-F1
#
_cell.length_a   1.000
_cell.length_b   1.000
_cell.length_c   1.000
_cell.angle_alpha   90.00
_cell.angle_beta   90.00
_cell.angle_gamma   90.00
#
_symmetry.space_group_name_H-M   'P 1'
#
loop_
_entity.id
_entity.type
_entity.pdbx_description
1 polymer ?
#
loop_
_entity_poly.entity_id
_entity_poly.type
_entity_poly.pdbx_seq_one_letter_code
_entity_poly.pdbx_strand_id
1 'polypeptide(L)'
;MADLASNPNADIDAEQAAAAFGSLADENRIAILLALWADDELAFADLQSAAGFEDSSRFNYHLRKLLGRFIEKEGDRYRLRAAGAKAIDVVVDERFASTSDPVDVAIDADCPNCTATLHARYENDDITVECPDCDCIVHLGYFPPRGRADRDPAAFLDAYAKRLWRDFTLAYEGVCPRCSGRTTTRVETDPDWYLDLPAVSECADCGVSIGTTIGLRLLADPAVVAFLWDHGDAVDGRPFWEFEFCIDDADAEVVSEEPFRVVVPIERGSEVLRVTVGETARVVETARVANRDALRE
;
A
#
# COMPACT_ATOMS: atom_id res chain seq x y z
N MET A 1 -4.42 13.20 26.75
CA MET A 1 -2.95 13.31 26.89
C MET A 1 -2.34 11.96 26.55
N ALA A 2 -2.18 11.68 25.25
CA ALA A 2 -1.58 10.44 24.79
C ALA A 2 -0.10 10.42 25.18
N ASP A 3 0.33 9.29 25.73
CA ASP A 3 1.71 9.04 26.12
C ASP A 3 2.56 8.86 24.84
N LEU A 4 3.08 9.98 24.31
CA LEU A 4 3.96 10.04 23.12
C LEU A 4 5.38 9.50 23.39
N ALA A 5 5.60 8.68 24.43
CA ALA A 5 6.92 8.41 24.98
C ALA A 5 7.47 6.98 24.74
N SER A 6 7.00 6.26 23.73
CA SER A 6 7.74 5.12 23.17
C SER A 6 8.18 5.49 21.77
N ASN A 7 9.40 6.04 21.63
CA ASN A 7 10.01 6.18 20.32
C ASN A 7 10.20 4.76 19.74
N PRO A 8 9.44 4.35 18.71
CA PRO A 8 9.55 3.00 18.15
C PRO A 8 10.94 2.72 17.57
N ASN A 9 11.75 3.77 17.35
CA ASN A 9 13.12 3.68 16.85
C ASN A 9 14.19 3.53 17.96
N ALA A 10 13.80 3.46 19.23
CA ALA A 10 14.75 3.44 20.36
C ALA A 10 15.68 2.20 20.39
N ASP A 11 15.35 1.14 19.65
CA ASP A 11 16.11 -0.12 19.59
C ASP A 11 16.85 -0.33 18.25
N ILE A 12 16.94 0.70 17.41
CA ILE A 12 17.69 0.61 16.14
C ILE A 12 19.19 0.81 16.41
N ASP A 13 20.00 -0.22 16.14
CA ASP A 13 21.46 -0.11 16.10
C ASP A 13 21.90 0.68 14.84
N ALA A 14 21.94 2.01 15.00
CA ALA A 14 22.31 2.93 13.93
C ALA A 14 23.75 2.70 13.41
N GLU A 15 24.68 2.24 14.24
CA GLU A 15 26.06 1.98 13.83
C GLU A 15 26.12 0.74 12.92
N GLN A 16 25.44 -0.34 13.30
CA GLN A 16 25.34 -1.55 12.48
C GLN A 16 24.61 -1.28 11.16
N ALA A 17 23.58 -0.42 11.17
CA ALA A 17 22.86 0.01 9.98
C ALA A 17 23.76 0.84 9.06
N ALA A 18 24.48 1.82 9.60
CA ALA A 18 25.42 2.65 8.84
C ALA A 18 26.55 1.81 8.22
N ALA A 19 27.09 0.84 8.95
CA ALA A 19 28.06 -0.11 8.41
C ALA A 19 27.48 -0.96 7.26
N ALA A 20 26.20 -1.33 7.34
CA ALA A 20 25.48 -2.02 6.27
C ALA A 20 25.40 -1.14 5.02
N PHE A 21 24.90 0.07 5.16
CA PHE A 21 24.73 0.99 4.04
C PHE A 21 26.08 1.39 3.44
N GLY A 22 27.10 1.62 4.27
CA GLY A 22 28.47 1.84 3.81
C GLY A 22 29.04 0.65 3.03
N SER A 23 28.63 -0.57 3.36
CA SER A 23 28.99 -1.77 2.59
C SER A 23 28.22 -1.91 1.26
N LEU A 24 27.16 -1.14 1.04
CA LEU A 24 26.39 -1.14 -0.22
C LEU A 24 26.62 0.11 -1.08
N ALA A 25 27.12 1.21 -0.50
CA ALA A 25 27.31 2.50 -1.16
C ALA A 25 28.45 2.50 -2.21
N ASP A 26 28.28 1.73 -3.28
CA ASP A 26 29.21 1.52 -4.39
C ASP A 26 28.53 0.74 -5.51
N GLU A 27 28.55 1.32 -6.71
CA GLU A 27 27.91 0.77 -7.91
C GLU A 27 28.30 -0.68 -8.20
N ASN A 28 29.57 -1.05 -7.95
CA ASN A 28 30.06 -2.38 -8.28
C ASN A 28 29.49 -3.43 -7.32
N ARG A 29 29.25 -3.04 -6.06
CA ARG A 29 28.64 -3.91 -5.05
C ARG A 29 27.15 -4.10 -5.33
N ILE A 30 26.47 -3.06 -5.80
CA ILE A 30 25.09 -3.17 -6.29
C ILE A 30 25.03 -4.07 -7.54
N ALA A 31 25.95 -3.94 -8.49
CA ALA A 31 26.02 -4.79 -9.68
C ALA A 31 26.17 -6.29 -9.35
N ILE A 32 26.97 -6.63 -8.33
CA ILE A 32 27.10 -8.02 -7.85
C ILE A 32 25.77 -8.55 -7.30
N LEU A 33 25.05 -7.74 -6.51
CA LEU A 33 23.76 -8.15 -5.97
C LEU A 33 22.70 -8.28 -7.07
N LEU A 34 22.70 -7.40 -8.08
CA LEU A 34 21.81 -7.48 -9.24
C LEU A 34 22.06 -8.74 -10.08
N ALA A 35 23.33 -9.12 -10.27
CA ALA A 35 23.68 -10.35 -10.97
C ALA A 35 23.12 -11.60 -10.25
N LEU A 36 23.22 -11.65 -8.92
CA LEU A 36 22.64 -12.75 -8.12
C LEU A 36 21.11 -12.68 -7.97
N TRP A 37 20.51 -11.53 -8.24
CA TRP A 37 19.06 -11.41 -8.29
C TRP A 37 18.51 -11.90 -9.64
N ALA A 38 19.26 -11.69 -10.73
CA ALA A 38 18.91 -12.20 -12.04
C ALA A 38 19.10 -13.72 -12.14
N ASP A 39 20.14 -14.26 -11.49
CA ASP A 39 20.42 -15.69 -11.41
C ASP A 39 20.63 -16.09 -9.94
N ASP A 40 19.71 -16.91 -9.41
CA ASP A 40 19.62 -17.27 -7.98
C ASP A 40 20.95 -17.74 -7.35
N GLU A 41 21.77 -18.46 -8.12
CA GLU A 41 23.10 -18.89 -7.70
C GLU A 41 24.13 -18.91 -8.85
N LEU A 42 25.29 -18.30 -8.63
CA LEU A 42 26.35 -18.20 -9.64
C LEU A 42 27.70 -18.68 -9.09
N ALA A 43 28.50 -19.35 -9.93
CA ALA A 43 29.89 -19.64 -9.60
C ALA A 43 30.72 -18.35 -9.71
N PHE A 44 31.95 -18.37 -9.17
CA PHE A 44 32.80 -17.16 -9.12
C PHE A 44 32.99 -16.48 -10.48
N ALA A 45 33.33 -17.24 -11.52
CA ALA A 45 33.60 -16.68 -12.85
C ALA A 45 32.34 -16.14 -13.52
N ASP A 46 31.22 -16.85 -13.37
CA ASP A 46 29.92 -16.43 -13.93
C ASP A 46 29.44 -15.15 -13.24
N LEU A 47 29.54 -15.09 -11.90
CA LEU A 47 29.19 -13.90 -11.13
C LEU A 47 30.07 -12.70 -11.47
N GLN A 48 31.38 -12.92 -11.63
CA GLN A 48 32.30 -11.87 -12.07
C GLN A 48 31.88 -11.30 -13.42
N SER A 49 31.59 -12.18 -14.39
CA SER A 49 31.18 -11.80 -15.74
C SER A 49 29.84 -11.06 -15.73
N ALA A 50 28.84 -11.61 -15.03
CA ALA A 50 27.50 -11.03 -14.94
C ALA A 50 27.50 -9.65 -14.26
N ALA A 51 28.37 -9.45 -13.25
CA ALA A 51 28.54 -8.16 -12.58
C ALA A 51 29.42 -7.15 -13.36
N GLY A 52 29.89 -7.50 -14.56
CA GLY A 52 30.62 -6.58 -15.44
C GLY A 52 32.09 -6.35 -15.06
N PHE A 53 32.75 -7.30 -14.39
CA PHE A 53 34.14 -7.16 -13.97
C PHE A 53 35.13 -7.84 -14.92
N GLU A 54 36.09 -7.07 -15.42
CA GLU A 54 37.25 -7.62 -16.15
C GLU A 54 38.36 -8.10 -15.18
N ASP A 55 38.54 -7.42 -14.05
CA ASP A 55 39.59 -7.71 -13.07
C ASP A 55 39.07 -8.56 -11.90
N SER A 56 39.55 -9.80 -11.82
CA SER A 56 39.20 -10.76 -10.74
C SER A 56 39.63 -10.30 -9.35
N SER A 57 40.73 -9.55 -9.22
CA SER A 57 41.20 -9.04 -7.92
C SER A 57 40.28 -7.94 -7.40
N ARG A 58 39.87 -7.02 -8.28
CA ARG A 58 38.89 -5.98 -7.97
C ARG A 58 37.53 -6.60 -7.62
N PHE A 59 37.04 -7.55 -8.43
CA PHE A 59 35.80 -8.27 -8.14
C PHE A 59 35.83 -8.95 -6.76
N ASN A 60 36.88 -9.72 -6.49
CA ASN A 60 37.03 -10.42 -5.21
C ASN A 60 37.12 -9.45 -4.01
N TYR A 61 37.69 -8.25 -4.19
CA TYR A 61 37.66 -7.20 -3.17
C TYR A 61 36.21 -6.78 -2.83
N HIS A 62 35.39 -6.46 -3.82
CA HIS A 62 34.00 -6.06 -3.61
C HIS A 62 33.14 -7.22 -3.07
N LEU A 63 33.30 -8.43 -3.62
CA LEU A 63 32.58 -9.62 -3.19
C LEU A 63 32.84 -9.92 -1.69
N ARG A 64 34.09 -9.81 -1.23
CA ARG A 64 34.44 -10.02 0.19
C ARG A 64 33.76 -9.05 1.14
N LYS A 65 33.41 -7.84 0.69
CA LYS A 65 32.69 -6.84 1.50
C LYS A 65 31.21 -7.19 1.68
N LEU A 66 30.66 -8.05 0.81
CA LEU A 66 29.25 -8.47 0.82
C LEU A 66 29.04 -9.83 1.50
N LEU A 67 30.06 -10.67 1.50
CA LEU A 67 30.02 -12.01 2.10
C LEU A 67 29.66 -11.98 3.59
N GLY A 68 28.84 -12.93 4.00
CA GLY A 68 28.38 -13.12 5.38
C GLY A 68 27.14 -12.28 5.72
N ARG A 69 26.99 -11.07 5.15
CA ARG A 69 25.80 -10.23 5.41
C ARG A 69 24.78 -10.27 4.28
N PHE A 70 25.20 -9.96 3.05
CA PHE A 70 24.31 -9.84 1.89
C PHE A 70 24.40 -11.05 0.97
N ILE A 71 25.54 -11.71 0.94
CA ILE A 71 25.81 -12.88 0.09
C ILE A 71 26.34 -14.00 0.97
N GLU A 72 25.99 -15.23 0.62
CA GLU A 72 26.68 -16.42 1.12
C GLU A 72 27.27 -17.25 0.01
N LYS A 73 28.25 -18.06 0.41
CA LYS A 73 28.91 -19.02 -0.46
C LYS A 73 28.61 -20.43 0.02
N GLU A 74 28.06 -21.25 -0.86
CA GLU A 74 27.78 -22.67 -0.62
C GLU A 74 28.52 -23.49 -1.68
N GLY A 75 29.53 -24.24 -1.25
CA GLY A 75 30.44 -24.91 -2.19
C GLY A 75 31.18 -23.89 -3.06
N ASP A 76 30.98 -23.97 -4.37
CA ASP A 76 31.53 -23.06 -5.38
C ASP A 76 30.54 -21.98 -5.84
N ARG A 77 29.31 -21.98 -5.32
CA ARG A 77 28.23 -21.06 -5.69
C ARG A 77 28.05 -19.94 -4.67
N TYR A 78 27.59 -18.79 -5.16
CA TYR A 78 27.24 -17.61 -4.38
C TYR A 78 25.76 -17.32 -4.55
N ARG A 79 25.07 -16.97 -3.46
CA ARG A 79 23.64 -16.64 -3.46
C ARG A 79 23.32 -15.49 -2.52
N LEU A 80 22.23 -14.77 -2.77
CA LEU A 80 21.76 -13.70 -1.89
C LEU A 80 21.30 -14.27 -0.54
N ARG A 81 21.67 -13.58 0.54
CA ARG A 81 21.01 -13.70 1.84
C ARG A 81 19.76 -12.82 1.85
N ALA A 82 18.86 -13.03 2.82
CA ALA A 82 17.65 -12.22 2.98
C ALA A 82 17.94 -10.71 3.02
N ALA A 83 19.02 -10.27 3.68
CA ALA A 83 19.43 -8.87 3.68
C ALA A 83 19.88 -8.36 2.29
N GLY A 84 20.53 -9.21 1.49
CA GLY A 84 20.91 -8.90 0.10
C GLY A 84 19.70 -8.78 -0.80
N ALA A 85 18.77 -9.73 -0.71
CA ALA A 85 17.49 -9.67 -1.41
C ALA A 85 16.71 -8.39 -1.05
N LYS A 86 16.63 -8.06 0.25
CA LYS A 86 15.93 -6.85 0.70
C LYS A 86 16.60 -5.55 0.24
N ALA A 87 17.92 -5.52 0.14
CA ALA A 87 18.63 -4.38 -0.43
C ALA A 87 18.31 -4.20 -1.92
N ILE A 88 18.20 -5.30 -2.66
CA ILE A 88 17.82 -5.27 -4.08
C ILE A 88 16.37 -4.83 -4.28
N ASP A 89 15.42 -5.22 -3.42
CA ASP A 89 14.03 -4.71 -3.49
C ASP A 89 13.99 -3.18 -3.59
N VAL A 90 14.83 -2.48 -2.80
CA VAL A 90 14.88 -1.02 -2.79
C VAL A 90 15.41 -0.45 -4.10
N VAL A 91 16.40 -1.12 -4.70
CA VAL A 91 16.98 -0.73 -5.99
C VAL A 91 15.97 -0.97 -7.12
N VAL A 92 15.32 -2.14 -7.11
CA VAL A 92 14.39 -2.58 -8.15
C VAL A 92 13.04 -1.87 -8.08
N ASP A 93 12.63 -1.37 -6.90
CA ASP A 93 11.51 -0.44 -6.76
C ASP A 93 11.75 0.89 -7.52
N GLU A 94 12.97 1.12 -8.03
CA GLU A 94 13.38 2.32 -8.77
C GLU A 94 13.25 3.62 -7.96
N ARG A 95 13.28 3.52 -6.62
CA ARG A 95 13.17 4.67 -5.69
C ARG A 95 14.29 5.71 -5.82
N PHE A 96 15.39 5.33 -6.48
CA PHE A 96 16.54 6.19 -6.74
C PHE A 96 16.69 6.55 -8.22
N ALA A 97 15.77 6.09 -9.08
CA ALA A 97 15.76 6.43 -10.48
C ALA A 97 15.22 7.85 -10.71
N SER A 98 15.33 8.34 -11.94
CA SER A 98 14.66 9.56 -12.35
C SER A 98 13.14 9.44 -12.20
N THR A 99 12.47 10.53 -11.82
CA THR A 99 11.03 10.62 -11.67
C THR A 99 10.32 10.13 -12.94
N SER A 100 9.28 9.32 -12.76
CA SER A 100 8.42 8.88 -13.86
C SER A 100 7.68 10.06 -14.49
N ASP A 101 7.27 9.92 -15.75
CA ASP A 101 6.39 10.90 -16.38
C ASP A 101 5.10 11.04 -15.55
N PRO A 102 4.63 12.28 -15.29
CA PRO A 102 3.42 12.50 -14.52
C PRO A 102 2.21 11.89 -15.24
N VAL A 103 1.28 11.38 -14.46
CA VAL A 103 -0.03 10.93 -14.94
C VAL A 103 -1.08 11.90 -14.42
N ASP A 104 -2.03 12.27 -15.26
CA ASP A 104 -3.21 13.04 -14.91
C ASP A 104 -4.35 12.58 -15.82
N VAL A 105 -5.28 11.82 -15.26
CA VAL A 105 -6.40 11.23 -16.02
C VAL A 105 -7.69 11.36 -15.23
N ALA A 106 -8.77 11.72 -15.92
CA ALA A 106 -10.12 11.63 -15.37
C ALA A 106 -10.46 10.16 -15.07
N ILE A 107 -11.13 9.92 -13.95
CA ILE A 107 -11.57 8.60 -13.50
C ILE A 107 -13.10 8.54 -13.42
N ASP A 108 -13.65 7.32 -13.37
CA ASP A 108 -15.09 7.08 -13.25
C ASP A 108 -15.54 7.22 -11.79
N ALA A 109 -15.46 8.45 -11.27
CA ALA A 109 -15.92 8.83 -9.94
C ALA A 109 -16.18 10.34 -9.90
N ASP A 110 -17.24 10.73 -9.20
CA ASP A 110 -17.61 12.14 -9.02
C ASP A 110 -17.12 12.68 -7.68
N CYS A 111 -16.77 13.96 -7.65
CA CYS A 111 -16.36 14.64 -6.44
C CYS A 111 -17.55 14.74 -5.47
N PRO A 112 -17.39 14.34 -4.19
CA PRO A 112 -18.47 14.41 -3.22
C PRO A 112 -18.91 15.84 -2.89
N ASN A 113 -18.04 16.84 -3.09
CA ASN A 113 -18.32 18.23 -2.74
C ASN A 113 -19.00 19.02 -3.87
N CYS A 114 -18.64 18.78 -5.13
CA CYS A 114 -19.10 19.59 -6.26
C CYS A 114 -19.55 18.80 -7.49
N THR A 115 -19.55 17.46 -7.44
CA THR A 115 -19.99 16.54 -8.50
C THR A 115 -19.19 16.60 -9.81
N ALA A 116 -18.08 17.36 -9.86
CA ALA A 116 -17.16 17.31 -10.98
C ALA A 116 -16.41 15.97 -11.00
N THR A 117 -16.08 15.47 -12.19
CA THR A 117 -15.32 14.22 -12.35
C THR A 117 -13.95 14.31 -11.67
N LEU A 118 -13.62 13.31 -10.87
CA LEU A 118 -12.34 13.22 -10.18
C LEU A 118 -11.21 12.88 -11.15
N HIS A 119 -9.99 13.26 -10.77
CA HIS A 119 -8.78 12.95 -11.49
C HIS A 119 -7.84 12.10 -10.62
N ALA A 120 -7.21 11.09 -11.23
CA ALA A 120 -6.08 10.39 -10.64
C ALA A 120 -4.77 10.98 -11.18
N ARG A 121 -3.98 11.56 -10.26
CA ARG A 121 -2.68 12.17 -10.53
C ARG A 121 -1.56 11.29 -9.98
N TYR A 122 -0.48 11.12 -10.73
CA TYR A 122 0.76 10.51 -10.25
C TYR A 122 1.92 11.48 -10.44
N GLU A 123 2.55 11.89 -9.34
CA GLU A 123 3.70 12.79 -9.35
C GLU A 123 4.53 12.57 -8.08
N ASN A 124 5.87 12.65 -8.19
CA ASN A 124 6.79 12.43 -7.06
C ASN A 124 6.56 11.11 -6.30
N ASP A 125 6.16 10.06 -7.04
CA ASP A 125 5.86 8.71 -6.54
C ASP A 125 4.56 8.58 -5.71
N ASP A 126 3.82 9.68 -5.59
CA ASP A 126 2.52 9.74 -4.92
C ASP A 126 1.39 9.68 -5.95
N ILE A 127 0.36 8.90 -5.63
CA ILE A 127 -0.92 8.87 -6.33
C ILE A 127 -1.93 9.64 -5.50
N THR A 128 -2.53 10.65 -6.12
CA THR A 128 -3.62 11.43 -5.56
C THR A 128 -4.88 11.22 -6.37
N VAL A 129 -6.02 11.02 -5.71
CA VAL A 129 -7.35 11.14 -6.33
C VAL A 129 -7.97 12.43 -5.81
N GLU A 130 -8.17 13.40 -6.69
CA GLU A 130 -8.55 14.77 -6.32
C GLU A 130 -9.51 15.39 -7.35
N CYS A 131 -10.22 16.42 -6.92
CA CYS A 131 -11.09 17.21 -7.79
C CYS A 131 -10.29 18.35 -8.43
N PRO A 132 -10.39 18.57 -9.76
CA PRO A 132 -9.75 19.73 -10.40
C PRO A 132 -10.47 21.06 -10.11
N ASP A 133 -11.73 21.02 -9.66
CA ASP A 133 -12.61 22.19 -9.55
C ASP A 133 -12.77 22.71 -8.10
N CYS A 134 -12.38 21.92 -7.08
CA CYS A 134 -12.39 22.33 -5.68
C CYS A 134 -11.29 21.63 -4.88
N ASP A 135 -11.06 22.03 -3.63
CA ASP A 135 -9.95 21.53 -2.79
C ASP A 135 -10.16 20.10 -2.22
N CYS A 136 -11.02 19.29 -2.85
CA CYS A 136 -11.35 17.94 -2.40
C CYS A 136 -10.26 16.94 -2.81
N ILE A 137 -9.68 16.25 -1.81
CA ILE A 137 -8.77 15.12 -1.98
C ILE A 137 -9.44 13.89 -1.37
N VAL A 138 -9.65 12.88 -2.20
CA VAL A 138 -10.31 11.61 -1.83
C VAL A 138 -9.28 10.57 -1.40
N HIS A 139 -8.10 10.59 -2.02
CA HIS A 139 -7.07 9.61 -1.73
C HIS A 139 -5.68 10.18 -1.92
N LEU A 140 -4.77 9.78 -1.04
CA LEU A 140 -3.34 9.99 -1.18
C LEU A 140 -2.63 8.70 -0.80
N GLY A 141 -1.75 8.20 -1.66
CA GLY A 141 -0.94 7.04 -1.35
C GLY A 141 0.31 6.95 -2.20
N TYR A 142 1.18 6.02 -1.83
CA TYR A 142 2.46 5.82 -2.50
C TYR A 142 2.42 4.62 -3.44
N PHE A 143 3.00 4.75 -4.64
CA PHE A 143 3.26 3.62 -5.51
C PHE A 143 4.64 3.78 -6.17
N PRO A 144 5.55 2.80 -6.02
CA PRO A 144 6.93 2.96 -6.48
C PRO A 144 7.00 3.18 -8.00
N PRO A 145 8.01 3.91 -8.50
CA PRO A 145 8.20 4.16 -9.94
C PRO A 145 8.13 2.89 -10.81
N ARG A 146 8.66 1.76 -10.31
CA ARG A 146 8.55 0.46 -10.98
C ARG A 146 7.09 0.02 -11.25
N GLY A 147 6.16 0.44 -10.41
CA GLY A 147 4.72 0.24 -10.60
C GLY A 147 4.17 0.97 -11.82
N ARG A 148 4.79 2.10 -12.20
CA ARG A 148 4.48 2.89 -13.39
C ARG A 148 5.26 2.45 -14.63
N ALA A 149 6.49 1.94 -14.46
CA ALA A 149 7.33 1.48 -15.55
C ALA A 149 6.58 0.52 -16.48
N ASP A 150 6.66 0.77 -17.79
CA ASP A 150 6.08 -0.04 -18.87
C ASP A 150 4.55 -0.27 -18.83
N ARG A 151 3.80 0.51 -18.03
CA ARG A 151 2.32 0.51 -18.03
C ARG A 151 1.78 1.77 -18.69
N ASP A 152 0.69 1.64 -19.44
CA ASP A 152 -0.16 2.79 -19.76
C ASP A 152 -0.91 3.27 -18.49
N PRO A 153 -1.50 4.48 -18.49
CA PRO A 153 -2.18 5.00 -17.31
C PRO A 153 -3.29 4.09 -16.75
N ALA A 154 -4.06 3.41 -17.60
CA ALA A 154 -5.15 2.56 -17.14
C ALA A 154 -4.62 1.29 -16.45
N ALA A 155 -3.65 0.61 -17.09
CA ALA A 155 -3.00 -0.57 -16.51
C ALA A 155 -2.23 -0.23 -15.22
N PHE A 156 -1.68 0.99 -15.13
CA PHE A 156 -1.02 1.50 -13.92
C PHE A 156 -2.00 1.67 -12.76
N LEU A 157 -3.12 2.37 -12.97
CA LEU A 157 -4.14 2.59 -11.95
C LEU A 157 -4.78 1.28 -11.49
N ASP A 158 -4.99 0.33 -12.41
CA ASP A 158 -5.45 -1.01 -12.09
C ASP A 158 -4.46 -1.77 -11.18
N ALA A 159 -3.16 -1.71 -11.49
CA ALA A 159 -2.12 -2.31 -10.66
C ALA A 159 -2.04 -1.66 -9.27
N TYR A 160 -2.21 -0.34 -9.20
CA TYR A 160 -2.27 0.38 -7.94
C TYR A 160 -3.47 -0.04 -7.09
N ALA A 161 -4.66 -0.08 -7.66
CA ALA A 161 -5.88 -0.51 -6.99
C ALA A 161 -5.75 -1.90 -6.33
N LYS A 162 -5.18 -2.86 -7.06
CA LYS A 162 -4.90 -4.20 -6.54
C LYS A 162 -3.93 -4.19 -5.35
N ARG A 163 -2.87 -3.38 -5.43
CA ARG A 163 -1.93 -3.23 -4.31
C ARG A 163 -2.59 -2.58 -3.11
N LEU A 164 -3.41 -1.57 -3.35
CA LEU A 164 -4.12 -0.86 -2.31
C LEU A 164 -5.11 -1.78 -1.57
N TRP A 165 -5.85 -2.62 -2.31
CA TRP A 165 -6.71 -3.65 -1.73
C TRP A 165 -5.93 -4.63 -0.84
N ARG A 166 -4.76 -5.11 -1.29
CA ARG A 166 -3.87 -5.94 -0.46
C ARG A 166 -3.46 -5.20 0.81
N ASP A 167 -3.05 -3.94 0.69
CA ASP A 167 -2.55 -3.15 1.81
C ASP A 167 -3.66 -2.91 2.85
N PHE A 168 -4.89 -2.61 2.44
CA PHE A 168 -6.00 -2.49 3.38
C PHE A 168 -6.48 -3.81 3.95
N THR A 169 -6.36 -4.91 3.22
CA THR A 169 -6.61 -6.25 3.78
C THR A 169 -5.62 -6.56 4.91
N LEU A 170 -4.34 -6.28 4.71
CA LEU A 170 -3.33 -6.44 5.77
C LEU A 170 -3.64 -5.55 6.98
N ALA A 171 -3.96 -4.28 6.73
CA ALA A 171 -4.25 -3.33 7.80
C ALA A 171 -5.57 -3.65 8.53
N TYR A 172 -6.58 -4.16 7.83
CA TYR A 172 -7.80 -4.70 8.42
C TYR A 172 -7.44 -5.82 9.39
N GLU A 173 -6.54 -6.73 9.00
CA GLU A 173 -6.03 -7.83 9.83
C GLU A 173 -4.98 -7.41 10.89
N GLY A 174 -4.78 -6.10 11.11
CA GLY A 174 -3.86 -5.60 12.14
C GLY A 174 -2.39 -5.76 11.79
N VAL A 175 -2.06 -5.95 10.51
CA VAL A 175 -0.70 -6.03 9.99
C VAL A 175 -0.37 -4.78 9.19
N CYS A 176 0.69 -4.08 9.59
CA CYS A 176 1.12 -2.84 8.93
C CYS A 176 1.61 -3.13 7.49
N PRO A 177 1.02 -2.51 6.45
CA PRO A 177 1.45 -2.75 5.06
C PRO A 177 2.86 -2.25 4.76
N ARG A 178 3.38 -1.33 5.59
CA ARG A 178 4.70 -0.72 5.43
C ARG A 178 5.83 -1.56 6.03
N CYS A 179 5.66 -2.03 7.26
CA CYS A 179 6.73 -2.72 8.01
C CYS A 179 6.36 -4.15 8.47
N SER A 180 5.14 -4.62 8.18
CA SER A 180 4.59 -5.88 8.68
C SER A 180 4.47 -5.97 10.21
N GLY A 181 4.58 -4.82 10.89
CA GLY A 181 4.36 -4.69 12.33
C GLY A 181 2.90 -4.75 12.74
N ARG A 182 2.63 -4.53 14.02
CA ARG A 182 1.31 -4.58 14.62
C ARG A 182 0.60 -3.24 14.43
N THR A 183 -0.64 -3.31 13.97
CA THR A 183 -1.50 -2.14 13.73
C THR A 183 -2.77 -2.23 14.55
N THR A 184 -3.19 -1.09 15.10
CA THR A 184 -4.52 -0.91 15.69
C THR A 184 -5.30 0.09 14.85
N THR A 185 -6.57 -0.19 14.58
CA THR A 185 -7.45 0.70 13.79
C THR A 185 -8.60 1.18 14.64
N ARG A 186 -8.97 2.46 14.50
CA ARG A 186 -10.16 3.05 15.12
C ARG A 186 -10.88 4.00 14.17
N VAL A 187 -12.19 4.15 14.35
CA VAL A 187 -12.97 5.20 13.71
C VAL A 187 -12.87 6.46 14.57
N GLU A 188 -12.49 7.59 13.98
CA GLU A 188 -12.45 8.89 14.64
C GLU A 188 -13.71 9.70 14.32
N THR A 189 -14.24 10.46 15.29
CA THR A 189 -15.53 11.20 15.17
C THR A 189 -15.38 12.72 15.27
N ASP A 190 -14.15 13.23 15.39
CA ASP A 190 -13.79 14.65 15.31
C ASP A 190 -12.33 14.74 14.77
N PRO A 191 -12.13 14.35 13.51
CA PRO A 191 -10.80 14.19 12.95
C PRO A 191 -10.19 15.51 12.49
N ASP A 192 -8.86 15.64 12.63
CA ASP A 192 -8.07 16.64 11.90
C ASP A 192 -7.78 16.17 10.45
N TRP A 193 -8.75 15.50 9.82
CA TRP A 193 -8.67 14.91 8.47
C TRP A 193 -9.74 15.49 7.56
N TYR A 194 -9.60 15.29 6.25
CA TYR A 194 -10.62 15.71 5.27
C TYR A 194 -11.90 14.83 5.29
N LEU A 195 -11.85 13.68 5.96
CA LEU A 195 -12.96 12.76 6.14
C LEU A 195 -13.66 13.04 7.46
N ASP A 196 -14.98 12.90 7.51
CA ASP A 196 -15.76 13.10 8.75
C ASP A 196 -15.63 11.91 9.73
N LEU A 197 -15.45 10.68 9.20
CA LEU A 197 -15.41 9.44 9.98
C LEU A 197 -14.26 8.50 9.58
N PRO A 198 -12.99 8.95 9.57
CA PRO A 198 -11.90 8.15 9.06
C PRO A 198 -11.64 6.91 9.94
N ALA A 199 -11.34 5.78 9.28
CA ALA A 199 -10.76 4.61 9.90
C ALA A 199 -9.22 4.74 9.92
N VAL A 200 -8.69 5.19 11.05
CA VAL A 200 -7.26 5.47 11.27
C VAL A 200 -6.54 4.25 11.82
N SER A 201 -5.53 3.80 11.09
CA SER A 201 -4.62 2.72 11.46
C SER A 201 -3.29 3.28 11.99
N GLU A 202 -2.93 2.94 13.22
CA GLU A 202 -1.65 3.29 13.84
C GLU A 202 -0.77 2.05 14.01
N CYS A 203 0.49 2.12 13.56
CA CYS A 203 1.45 1.04 13.74
C CYS A 203 2.31 1.24 14.98
N ALA A 204 2.34 0.25 15.88
CA ALA A 204 3.15 0.28 17.09
C ALA A 204 4.66 0.13 16.83
N ASP A 205 5.06 -0.45 15.69
CA ASP A 205 6.46 -0.80 15.40
C ASP A 205 7.17 0.26 14.55
N CYS A 206 6.48 0.94 13.63
CA CYS A 206 7.11 2.00 12.82
C CYS A 206 6.47 3.38 12.99
N GLY A 207 5.42 3.51 13.80
CA GLY A 207 4.76 4.78 14.09
C GLY A 207 4.00 5.41 12.91
N VAL A 208 3.79 4.66 11.81
CA VAL A 208 2.99 5.18 10.69
C VAL A 208 1.52 5.27 11.10
N SER A 209 0.87 6.37 10.72
CA SER A 209 -0.58 6.55 10.83
C SER A 209 -1.17 6.67 9.42
N ILE A 210 -2.27 5.95 9.16
CA ILE A 210 -2.94 5.89 7.85
C ILE A 210 -4.45 6.00 8.07
N GLY A 211 -5.05 7.10 7.63
CA GLY A 211 -6.50 7.29 7.57
C GLY A 211 -7.09 6.86 6.23
N THR A 212 -8.29 6.31 6.25
CA THR A 212 -9.09 5.97 5.06
C THR A 212 -10.57 6.20 5.37
N THR A 213 -11.43 6.20 4.33
CA THR A 213 -12.87 6.00 4.54
C THR A 213 -13.13 4.66 5.23
N ILE A 214 -14.26 4.54 5.92
CA ILE A 214 -14.70 3.24 6.47
C ILE A 214 -14.93 2.26 5.33
N GLY A 215 -15.54 2.72 4.23
CA GLY A 215 -15.86 1.86 3.09
C GLY A 215 -14.66 1.18 2.45
N LEU A 216 -13.53 1.86 2.40
CA LEU A 216 -12.29 1.27 1.88
C LEU A 216 -11.80 0.09 2.73
N ARG A 217 -12.08 0.09 4.04
CA ARG A 217 -11.83 -1.06 4.93
C ARG A 217 -12.81 -2.20 4.72
N LEU A 218 -14.06 -1.86 4.35
CA LEU A 218 -15.10 -2.85 4.10
C LEU A 218 -14.81 -3.75 2.90
N LEU A 219 -13.96 -3.32 1.95
CA LEU A 219 -13.50 -4.17 0.84
C LEU A 219 -12.69 -5.42 1.28
N ALA A 220 -12.26 -5.48 2.54
CA ALA A 220 -11.62 -6.65 3.13
C ALA A 220 -12.60 -7.55 3.93
N ASP A 221 -13.83 -7.08 4.19
CA ASP A 221 -14.78 -7.84 4.99
C ASP A 221 -15.47 -8.96 4.16
N PRO A 222 -15.51 -10.20 4.65
CA PRO A 222 -16.09 -11.31 3.90
C PRO A 222 -17.55 -11.13 3.49
N ALA A 223 -18.38 -10.46 4.31
CA ALA A 223 -19.79 -10.27 3.99
C ALA A 223 -19.98 -9.24 2.86
N VAL A 224 -19.14 -8.21 2.84
CA VAL A 224 -19.12 -7.19 1.80
C VAL A 224 -18.56 -7.75 0.50
N VAL A 225 -17.45 -8.51 0.57
CA VAL A 225 -16.89 -9.21 -0.59
C VAL A 225 -17.91 -10.18 -1.20
N ALA A 226 -18.60 -10.96 -0.37
CA ALA A 226 -19.63 -11.88 -0.84
C ALA A 226 -20.81 -11.15 -1.49
N PHE A 227 -21.27 -10.05 -0.89
CA PHE A 227 -22.34 -9.23 -1.47
C PHE A 227 -21.95 -8.64 -2.83
N LEU A 228 -20.78 -8.01 -2.94
CA LEU A 228 -20.30 -7.47 -4.21
C LEU A 228 -20.16 -8.58 -5.27
N TRP A 229 -19.64 -9.75 -4.87
CA TRP A 229 -19.51 -10.90 -5.76
C TRP A 229 -20.86 -11.41 -6.28
N ASP A 230 -21.89 -11.48 -5.43
CA ASP A 230 -23.25 -11.85 -5.84
C ASP A 230 -23.82 -10.90 -6.91
N HIS A 231 -23.35 -9.65 -6.94
CA HIS A 231 -23.72 -8.62 -7.92
C HIS A 231 -22.75 -8.52 -9.11
N GLY A 232 -21.77 -9.42 -9.22
CA GLY A 232 -20.81 -9.48 -10.32
C GLY A 232 -19.60 -8.55 -10.18
N ASP A 233 -19.43 -7.92 -9.02
CA ASP A 233 -18.29 -7.06 -8.71
C ASP A 233 -17.22 -7.86 -7.94
N ALA A 234 -16.01 -7.95 -8.50
CA ALA A 234 -14.84 -8.41 -7.77
C ALA A 234 -14.12 -7.21 -7.14
N VAL A 235 -13.86 -7.25 -5.84
CA VAL A 235 -13.20 -6.14 -5.09
C VAL A 235 -11.80 -5.81 -5.59
N ASP A 236 -11.09 -6.78 -6.16
CA ASP A 236 -9.75 -6.65 -6.76
C ASP A 236 -9.80 -6.60 -8.30
N GLY A 237 -11.00 -6.67 -8.88
CA GLY A 237 -11.25 -6.61 -10.31
C GLY A 237 -11.40 -5.19 -10.86
N ARG A 238 -11.57 -4.21 -9.98
CA ARG A 238 -11.72 -2.79 -10.34
C ARG A 238 -11.16 -1.85 -9.26
N PRO A 239 -10.85 -0.60 -9.59
CA PRO A 239 -10.44 0.40 -8.61
C PRO A 239 -11.49 0.71 -7.54
N PHE A 240 -11.02 1.06 -6.35
CA PHE A 240 -11.90 1.35 -5.22
C PHE A 240 -12.80 2.57 -5.45
N TRP A 241 -12.37 3.54 -6.26
CA TRP A 241 -13.15 4.76 -6.53
C TRP A 241 -14.41 4.49 -7.36
N GLU A 242 -14.51 3.34 -8.01
CA GLU A 242 -15.75 2.92 -8.69
C GLU A 242 -16.81 2.39 -7.70
N PHE A 243 -16.49 2.42 -6.40
CA PHE A 243 -17.41 2.11 -5.32
C PHE A 243 -17.70 3.40 -4.53
N GLU A 244 -18.90 3.96 -4.69
CA GLU A 244 -19.30 5.23 -4.06
C GLU A 244 -19.01 5.27 -2.55
N PHE A 245 -19.36 4.20 -1.83
CA PHE A 245 -19.11 4.07 -0.38
C PHE A 245 -17.62 4.10 0.01
N CYS A 246 -16.68 4.06 -0.94
CA CYS A 246 -15.24 4.20 -0.69
C CYS A 246 -14.71 5.62 -0.93
N ILE A 247 -15.47 6.51 -1.58
CA ILE A 247 -15.04 7.88 -1.95
C ILE A 247 -15.09 8.81 -0.73
N ASP A 248 -16.15 8.74 0.05
CA ASP A 248 -16.31 9.50 1.28
C ASP A 248 -17.07 8.68 2.34
N ASP A 249 -17.38 9.31 3.46
CA ASP A 249 -18.20 8.74 4.53
C ASP A 249 -19.57 9.45 4.66
N ALA A 250 -20.05 10.13 3.61
CA ALA A 250 -21.25 11.00 3.70
C ALA A 250 -22.54 10.21 3.96
N ASP A 251 -22.65 8.99 3.42
CA ASP A 251 -23.77 8.09 3.67
C ASP A 251 -23.62 7.27 4.97
N ALA A 252 -22.50 7.42 5.68
CA ALA A 252 -22.27 6.74 6.95
C ALA A 252 -23.04 7.43 8.09
N GLU A 253 -23.84 6.66 8.82
CA GLU A 253 -24.67 7.18 9.92
C GLU A 253 -24.19 6.64 11.27
N VAL A 254 -23.80 7.51 12.20
CA VAL A 254 -23.54 7.11 13.59
C VAL A 254 -24.87 6.83 14.29
N VAL A 255 -25.17 5.54 14.51
CA VAL A 255 -26.44 5.08 15.10
C VAL A 255 -26.33 4.84 16.62
N SER A 256 -25.12 4.82 17.18
CA SER A 256 -24.88 4.70 18.61
C SER A 256 -23.48 5.22 18.96
N GLU A 257 -23.34 5.96 20.07
CA GLU A 257 -22.04 6.39 20.60
C GLU A 257 -21.46 5.40 21.61
N GLU A 258 -22.32 4.70 22.37
CA GLU A 258 -21.90 3.74 23.39
C GLU A 258 -22.82 2.49 23.41
N PRO A 259 -22.34 1.32 22.92
CA PRO A 259 -21.07 1.14 22.22
C PRO A 259 -21.09 1.85 20.86
N PHE A 260 -19.95 2.42 20.43
CA PHE A 260 -19.90 3.14 19.15
C PHE A 260 -20.30 2.26 17.97
N ARG A 261 -21.24 2.71 17.15
CA ARG A 261 -21.76 2.04 15.96
C ARG A 261 -22.02 3.06 14.85
N VAL A 262 -21.46 2.78 13.69
CA VAL A 262 -21.74 3.49 12.43
C VAL A 262 -22.31 2.50 11.42
N VAL A 263 -23.31 2.90 10.65
CA VAL A 263 -23.90 2.10 9.58
C VAL A 263 -23.47 2.68 8.24
N VAL A 264 -22.85 1.86 7.40
CA VAL A 264 -22.50 2.19 6.02
C VAL A 264 -23.42 1.42 5.09
N PRO A 265 -24.28 2.08 4.30
CA PRO A 265 -25.08 1.44 3.27
C PRO A 265 -24.22 1.15 2.02
N ILE A 266 -24.36 -0.04 1.45
CA ILE A 266 -23.74 -0.41 0.17
C ILE A 266 -24.85 -0.85 -0.79
N GLU A 267 -25.15 -0.01 -1.78
CA GLU A 267 -26.23 -0.25 -2.72
C GLU A 267 -25.76 -0.99 -3.97
N ARG A 268 -26.44 -2.07 -4.36
CA ARG A 268 -26.21 -2.76 -5.64
C ARG A 268 -27.53 -3.23 -6.25
N GLY A 269 -27.88 -2.67 -7.41
CA GLY A 269 -29.14 -2.97 -8.08
C GLY A 269 -30.34 -2.70 -7.17
N SER A 270 -31.18 -3.73 -6.96
CA SER A 270 -32.37 -3.63 -6.10
C SER A 270 -32.11 -4.02 -4.65
N GLU A 271 -30.86 -4.05 -4.18
CA GLU A 271 -30.50 -4.48 -2.84
C GLU A 271 -29.53 -3.51 -2.19
N VAL A 272 -29.61 -3.42 -0.85
CA VAL A 272 -28.68 -2.66 -0.02
C VAL A 272 -28.13 -3.60 1.04
N LEU A 273 -26.81 -3.66 1.17
CA LEU A 273 -26.16 -4.23 2.33
C LEU A 273 -25.92 -3.12 3.35
N ARG A 274 -26.63 -3.16 4.47
CA ARG A 274 -26.35 -2.28 5.62
C ARG A 274 -25.25 -2.94 6.46
N VAL A 275 -24.09 -2.29 6.54
CA VAL A 275 -22.94 -2.79 7.28
C VAL A 275 -22.78 -1.96 8.55
N THR A 276 -22.95 -2.59 9.71
CA THR A 276 -22.70 -1.94 11.00
C THR A 276 -21.25 -2.17 11.40
N VAL A 277 -20.53 -1.08 11.63
CA VAL A 277 -19.11 -1.06 12.00
C VAL A 277 -18.97 -0.54 13.43
N GLY A 278 -18.08 -1.17 14.21
CA GLY A 278 -17.76 -0.75 15.57
C GLY A 278 -16.58 0.24 15.64
N GLU A 279 -16.25 0.69 16.86
CA GLU A 279 -15.15 1.63 17.14
C GLU A 279 -13.81 1.22 16.50
N THR A 280 -13.53 -0.08 16.40
CA THR A 280 -12.27 -0.61 15.85
C THR A 280 -12.26 -0.76 14.32
N ALA A 281 -13.21 -0.13 13.63
CA ALA A 281 -13.45 -0.26 12.19
C ALA A 281 -13.69 -1.72 11.73
N ARG A 282 -14.18 -2.59 12.63
CA ARG A 282 -14.57 -3.97 12.33
C ARG A 282 -16.07 -4.08 12.14
N VAL A 283 -16.48 -4.91 11.18
CA VAL A 283 -17.89 -5.25 10.97
C VAL A 283 -18.40 -6.04 12.17
N VAL A 284 -19.51 -5.58 12.76
CA VAL A 284 -20.17 -6.24 13.89
C VAL A 284 -21.51 -6.87 13.49
N GLU A 285 -22.15 -6.35 12.45
CA GLU A 285 -23.43 -6.84 11.93
C GLU A 285 -23.57 -6.47 10.46
N THR A 286 -24.26 -7.31 9.70
CA THR A 286 -24.70 -6.99 8.34
C THR A 286 -26.16 -7.36 8.15
N ALA A 287 -26.87 -6.55 7.38
CA ALA A 287 -28.26 -6.79 7.01
C ALA A 287 -28.47 -6.48 5.53
N ARG A 288 -28.82 -7.50 4.74
CA ARG A 288 -29.20 -7.33 3.33
C ARG A 288 -30.70 -7.03 3.25
N VAL A 289 -31.06 -5.92 2.61
CA VAL A 289 -32.45 -5.47 2.46
C VAL A 289 -32.74 -5.14 0.99
N ALA A 290 -34.00 -5.26 0.57
CA ALA A 290 -34.40 -4.80 -0.75
C ALA A 290 -34.36 -3.27 -0.82
N ASN A 291 -33.71 -2.72 -1.84
CA ASN A 291 -33.75 -1.30 -2.17
C ASN A 291 -35.15 -0.95 -2.70
N ARG A 292 -35.95 -0.25 -1.90
CA ARG A 292 -37.34 0.09 -2.26
C ARG A 292 -37.41 1.25 -3.24
N ASP A 293 -36.33 2.01 -3.41
CA ASP A 293 -36.26 3.12 -4.34
C ASP A 293 -35.91 2.64 -5.76
N ALA A 294 -35.08 1.59 -5.89
CA ALA A 294 -34.83 0.90 -7.17
C ALA A 294 -36.04 0.13 -7.74
N LEU A 295 -37.09 -0.12 -6.94
CA LEU A 295 -38.32 -0.80 -7.37
C LEU A 295 -39.38 0.16 -7.95
N ARG A 296 -39.06 1.45 -8.07
CA ARG A 296 -39.98 2.49 -8.57
C ARG A 296 -39.67 2.99 -9.98
N GLU A 297 -38.58 2.51 -10.58
CA GLU A 297 -38.24 2.72 -12.01
C GLU A 297 -38.67 1.52 -12.86
#